data_AF-A0A645GTJ2-F1
#
_entry.id   AF-A0A645GTJ2-F1
#
_cell.length_a   1.000
_cell.length_b   1.000
_cell.length_c   1.000
_cell.angle_alpha   90.00
_cell.angle_beta   90.00
_cell.angle_gamma   90.00
#
_symmetry.space_group_name_H-M   'P 1'
#
loop_
_entity.id
_entity.type
_entity.pdbx_description
1 polymer ?
#
loop_
_entity_poly.entity_id
_entity_poly.type
_entity_poly.pdbx_seq_one_letter_code
_entity_poly.pdbx_strand_id
1 'polypeptide(L)'
;MDSITEKLVALTDVKIPDAMVDYRAEQILNEYVNRITGQGISLESFMQMTGETPDRLEKEAHAAAMTQIQSELALDAVAAAENFEITEEELNAEYATLAERYKLTEEQVKSAVHADDIKLTLSRRKAMDLVKSNTKTAEKVSAEEKPKKKTTRKKAEPKAEE
;
A
#
# COMPACT_ATOMS: atom_id res chain seq x y z
N MET A 1 2.13 0.82 -7.35
CA MET A 1 1.21 1.05 -6.21
C MET A 1 -0.11 0.39 -6.56
N ASP A 2 -0.73 -0.32 -5.63
CA ASP A 2 -2.05 -0.93 -5.82
C ASP A 2 -3.11 0.16 -6.07
N SER A 3 -3.96 0.02 -7.09
CA SER A 3 -5.05 0.98 -7.44
C SER A 3 -5.96 1.35 -6.26
N ILE A 4 -5.96 0.51 -5.24
CA ILE A 4 -6.74 0.62 -4.01
C ILE A 4 -6.18 1.73 -3.10
N THR A 5 -4.86 1.84 -2.96
CA THR A 5 -4.24 2.88 -2.14
C THR A 5 -4.39 4.25 -2.79
N GLU A 6 -4.30 4.34 -4.12
CA GLU A 6 -4.58 5.60 -4.85
C GLU A 6 -6.01 6.11 -4.63
N LYS A 7 -7.01 5.22 -4.63
CA LYS A 7 -8.40 5.58 -4.33
C LYS A 7 -8.58 6.05 -2.89
N LEU A 8 -7.89 5.42 -1.96
CA LEU A 8 -7.94 5.80 -0.55
C LEU A 8 -7.30 7.17 -0.31
N VAL A 9 -6.15 7.43 -0.96
CA VAL A 9 -5.47 8.73 -0.95
C VAL A 9 -6.35 9.84 -1.51
N ALA A 10 -7.05 9.60 -2.63
CA ALA A 10 -7.93 10.60 -3.25
C ALA A 10 -9.14 11.00 -2.38
N LEU A 11 -9.53 10.16 -1.41
CA LEU A 11 -10.64 10.44 -0.49
C LEU A 11 -10.19 11.20 0.77
N THR A 12 -8.89 11.32 1.01
CA THR A 12 -8.34 11.83 2.27
C THR A 12 -7.73 13.21 2.03
N ASP A 13 -8.49 14.27 2.35
CA ASP A 13 -8.02 15.66 2.23
C ASP A 13 -7.16 16.02 3.47
N VAL A 14 -5.89 15.59 3.43
CA VAL A 14 -4.91 15.87 4.50
C VAL A 14 -3.85 16.81 3.99
N LYS A 15 -3.73 17.96 4.67
CA LYS A 15 -2.65 18.90 4.43
C LYS A 15 -1.35 18.40 5.07
N ILE A 16 -0.48 17.82 4.24
CA ILE A 16 0.82 17.32 4.68
C ILE A 16 1.81 18.50 4.74
N PRO A 17 2.53 18.69 5.86
CA PRO A 17 3.59 19.70 5.95
C PRO A 17 4.77 19.35 5.04
N ASP A 18 5.32 20.34 4.33
CA ASP A 18 6.46 20.15 3.41
C ASP A 18 7.66 19.47 4.09
N ALA A 19 7.98 19.85 5.33
CA ALA A 19 9.07 19.22 6.09
C ALA A 19 8.90 17.71 6.28
N MET A 20 7.66 17.21 6.31
CA MET A 20 7.38 15.77 6.39
C MET A 20 7.66 15.09 5.03
N VAL A 21 7.32 15.77 3.94
CA VAL A 21 7.56 15.29 2.58
C VAL A 21 9.06 15.29 2.28
N ASP A 22 9.77 16.36 2.64
CA ASP A 22 11.23 16.48 2.49
C ASP A 22 11.94 15.35 3.22
N TYR A 23 11.62 15.14 4.50
CA TYR A 23 12.19 14.06 5.29
C TYR A 23 11.95 12.69 4.65
N ARG A 24 10.72 12.42 4.18
CA ARG A 24 10.41 11.14 3.54
C ARG A 24 11.09 11.01 2.18
N ALA A 25 11.21 12.08 1.40
CA ALA A 25 11.89 12.09 0.12
C ALA A 25 13.38 11.76 0.29
N GLU A 26 14.02 12.32 1.32
CA GLU A 26 15.39 12.00 1.68
C GLU A 26 15.55 10.52 2.07
N GLN A 27 14.63 9.97 2.86
CA GLN A 27 14.64 8.54 3.21
C GLN A 27 14.51 7.66 1.95
N ILE A 28 13.62 8.00 1.02
CA ILE A 28 13.44 7.27 -0.24
C ILE A 28 14.72 7.32 -1.08
N LEU A 29 15.36 8.49 -1.19
CA LEU A 29 16.64 8.65 -1.87
C LEU A 29 17.74 7.81 -1.20
N ASN A 30 17.82 7.83 0.12
CA ASN A 30 18.80 7.04 0.87
C ASN A 30 18.59 5.53 0.69
N GLU A 31 17.34 5.04 0.75
CA GLU A 31 17.00 3.65 0.46
C GLU A 31 17.42 3.26 -0.96
N TYR A 32 17.20 4.16 -1.92
CA TYR A 32 17.57 3.96 -3.31
C TYR A 32 19.09 3.87 -3.48
N VAL A 33 19.83 4.82 -2.89
CA VAL A 33 21.29 4.83 -2.89
C VAL A 33 21.84 3.56 -2.24
N ASN A 34 21.33 3.17 -1.07
CA ASN A 34 21.74 1.95 -0.38
C ASN A 34 21.53 0.69 -1.22
N ARG A 35 20.45 0.63 -2.01
CA ARG A 35 20.17 -0.49 -2.92
C ARG A 35 21.14 -0.54 -4.10
N ILE A 36 21.53 0.61 -4.63
CA ILE A 36 22.47 0.73 -5.77
C ILE A 36 23.89 0.43 -5.30
N THR A 37 24.31 1.02 -4.18
CA THR A 37 25.65 0.79 -3.60
C THR A 37 25.81 -0.64 -3.11
N GLY A 38 24.74 -1.28 -2.61
CA GLY A 38 24.72 -2.71 -2.30
C GLY A 38 24.97 -3.62 -3.51
N GLN A 39 24.77 -3.13 -4.74
CA GLN A 39 25.11 -3.82 -5.98
C GLN A 39 26.51 -3.45 -6.52
N GLY A 40 27.26 -2.63 -5.78
CA GLY A 40 28.58 -2.15 -6.18
C GLY A 40 28.56 -1.00 -7.20
N ILE A 41 27.41 -0.35 -7.39
CA ILE A 41 27.25 0.78 -8.33
C ILE A 41 27.26 2.08 -7.51
N SER A 42 27.95 3.12 -7.99
CA SER A 42 27.86 4.45 -7.38
C SER A 42 26.62 5.20 -7.90
N LEU A 43 26.05 6.11 -7.11
CA LEU A 43 24.94 6.94 -7.55
C LEU A 43 25.30 7.72 -8.83
N GLU A 44 26.53 8.23 -8.92
CA GLU A 44 27.01 8.97 -10.09
C GLU A 44 27.07 8.09 -11.36
N SER A 45 27.60 6.87 -11.26
CA SER A 45 27.61 5.93 -12.40
C SER A 45 26.20 5.50 -12.78
N PHE A 46 25.31 5.33 -11.81
CA PHE A 46 23.91 5.02 -12.08
C PHE A 46 23.23 6.15 -12.86
N MET A 47 23.44 7.40 -12.45
CA MET A 47 22.89 8.57 -13.13
C MET A 47 23.45 8.72 -14.56
N GLN A 48 24.74 8.48 -14.76
CA GLN A 48 25.35 8.45 -16.09
C GLN A 48 24.75 7.35 -16.98
N MET A 49 24.47 6.18 -16.41
CA MET A 49 23.93 5.03 -17.15
C MET A 49 22.45 5.23 -17.52
N THR A 50 21.67 5.88 -16.66
CA THR A 50 20.22 6.08 -16.84
C THR A 50 19.86 7.42 -17.46
N GLY A 51 20.78 8.38 -17.50
CA GLY A 51 20.50 9.76 -17.91
C GLY A 51 19.69 10.54 -16.86
N GLU A 52 19.61 10.04 -15.63
CA GLU A 52 18.97 10.70 -14.49
C GLU A 52 19.80 11.90 -14.01
N THR A 53 19.13 12.88 -13.38
CA THR A 53 19.78 14.07 -12.79
C THR A 53 19.38 14.20 -11.32
N PRO A 54 20.18 14.88 -10.47
CA PRO A 54 19.85 15.00 -9.05
C PRO A 54 18.48 15.64 -8.83
N ASP A 55 18.19 16.71 -9.59
CA ASP A 55 16.93 17.46 -9.53
C ASP A 55 15.72 16.59 -9.94
N ARG A 56 15.90 15.70 -10.92
CA ARG A 56 14.87 14.75 -11.33
C ARG A 56 14.63 13.69 -10.26
N LEU A 57 15.69 13.09 -9.73
CA LEU A 57 15.60 12.10 -8.66
C LEU A 57 14.93 12.69 -7.42
N GLU A 58 15.26 13.93 -7.07
CA GLU A 58 14.65 14.64 -5.94
C GLU A 58 13.16 14.89 -6.17
N LYS A 59 12.77 15.36 -7.36
CA LYS A 59 11.35 15.54 -7.72
C LYS A 59 10.56 14.24 -7.70
N GLU A 60 11.13 13.17 -8.25
CA GLU A 60 10.51 11.84 -8.23
C GLU A 60 10.38 11.32 -6.80
N ALA A 61 11.41 11.50 -5.96
CA ALA A 61 11.38 11.15 -4.56
C ALA A 61 10.33 11.96 -3.77
N HIS A 62 10.21 13.25 -4.04
CA HIS A 62 9.22 14.12 -3.39
C HIS A 62 7.78 13.73 -3.78
N ALA A 63 7.53 13.42 -5.06
CA ALA A 63 6.24 12.92 -5.52
C ALA A 63 5.88 11.56 -4.91
N ALA A 64 6.87 10.66 -4.82
CA ALA A 64 6.71 9.36 -4.16
C ALA A 64 6.46 9.52 -2.65
N ALA A 65 7.20 10.40 -1.98
CA ALA A 65 7.07 10.72 -0.57
C ALA A 65 5.66 11.23 -0.24
N MET A 66 5.15 12.18 -1.02
CA MET A 66 3.79 12.71 -0.85
C MET A 66 2.75 11.60 -0.94
N THR A 67 2.82 10.78 -2.00
CA THR A 67 1.89 9.66 -2.20
C THR A 67 1.95 8.63 -1.07
N GLN A 68 3.16 8.34 -0.58
CA GLN A 68 3.36 7.38 0.49
C GLN A 68 2.83 7.89 1.83
N ILE A 69 3.13 9.14 2.19
CA ILE A 69 2.61 9.76 3.43
C ILE A 69 1.08 9.80 3.39
N GLN A 70 0.48 10.18 2.26
CA GLN A 70 -0.98 10.16 2.12
C GLN A 70 -1.55 8.75 2.32
N SER A 71 -0.90 7.74 1.75
CA SER A 71 -1.35 6.34 1.88
C SER A 71 -1.26 5.85 3.33
N GLU A 72 -0.17 6.18 4.02
CA GLU A 72 0.04 5.83 5.42
C GLU A 72 -1.00 6.51 6.33
N LEU A 73 -1.22 7.81 6.15
CA LEU A 73 -2.22 8.57 6.92
C LEU A 73 -3.65 8.06 6.67
N ALA A 74 -3.97 7.67 5.44
CA ALA A 74 -5.28 7.14 5.13
C ALA A 74 -5.50 5.74 5.73
N LEU A 75 -4.46 4.88 5.72
CA LEU A 75 -4.51 3.58 6.41
C LEU A 75 -4.59 3.75 7.93
N ASP A 76 -3.92 4.75 8.50
CA ASP A 76 -4.03 5.09 9.92
C ASP A 76 -5.44 5.52 10.30
N ALA A 77 -6.08 6.34 9.46
CA ALA A 77 -7.46 6.75 9.67
C ALA A 77 -8.42 5.55 9.66
N VAL A 78 -8.23 4.60 8.73
CA VAL A 78 -9.02 3.36 8.68
C VAL A 78 -8.75 2.49 9.91
N ALA A 79 -7.49 2.29 10.29
CA ALA A 79 -7.10 1.51 11.46
C ALA A 79 -7.68 2.08 12.76
N ALA A 80 -7.67 3.41 12.91
CA ALA A 80 -8.24 4.11 14.06
C ALA A 80 -9.77 4.01 14.10
N ALA A 81 -10.44 4.12 12.95
CA ALA A 81 -11.90 4.03 12.83
C ALA A 81 -12.43 2.62 13.14
N GLU A 82 -11.75 1.59 12.64
CA GLU A 82 -12.13 0.18 12.85
C GLU A 82 -11.68 -0.35 14.23
N ASN A 83 -10.76 0.35 14.90
CA ASN A 83 -10.26 0.01 16.23
C ASN A 83 -9.82 -1.45 16.36
N PHE A 84 -8.96 -1.90 15.43
CA PHE A 84 -8.50 -3.28 15.41
C PHE A 84 -7.85 -3.69 16.73
N GLU A 85 -8.43 -4.69 17.39
CA GLU A 85 -7.77 -5.36 18.51
C GLU A 85 -6.64 -6.25 17.97
N ILE A 86 -5.44 -6.05 18.52
CA ILE A 86 -4.27 -6.89 18.27
C ILE A 86 -4.07 -7.75 19.50
N THR A 87 -4.18 -9.08 19.33
CA THR A 87 -4.02 -10.01 20.44
C THR A 87 -2.53 -10.16 20.81
N GLU A 88 -2.27 -10.63 22.03
CA GLU A 88 -0.89 -10.96 22.45
C GLU A 88 -0.28 -12.08 21.58
N GLU A 89 -1.11 -12.98 21.04
CA GLU A 89 -0.65 -14.03 20.12
C GLU A 89 -0.14 -13.43 18.80
N GLU A 90 -0.87 -12.49 18.21
CA GLU A 90 -0.44 -11.78 16.99
C GLU A 90 0.84 -10.96 17.25
N LEU A 91 0.90 -10.29 18.41
CA LEU A 91 2.08 -9.53 18.83
C LEU A 91 3.32 -10.43 18.96
N ASN A 92 3.19 -11.57 19.65
CA ASN A 92 4.28 -12.52 19.82
C ASN A 92 4.70 -13.18 18.49
N ALA A 93 3.74 -13.48 17.60
CA ALA A 93 4.02 -14.01 16.28
C ALA A 93 4.83 -13.02 15.41
N GLU A 94 4.53 -11.73 15.48
CA GLU A 94 5.32 -10.71 14.77
C GLU A 94 6.73 -10.58 15.37
N TYR A 95 6.88 -10.63 16.69
CA TYR A 95 8.21 -10.66 17.34
C TYR A 95 9.04 -11.86 16.87
N ALA A 96 8.46 -13.06 16.81
CA ALA A 96 9.14 -14.24 16.31
C ALA A 96 9.54 -14.09 14.83
N THR A 97 8.65 -13.53 14.01
CA THR A 97 8.91 -13.27 12.59
C THR A 97 10.07 -12.29 12.40
N LEU A 98 10.13 -11.23 13.21
CA LEU A 98 11.22 -10.26 13.20
C LEU A 98 12.53 -10.90 13.67
N ALA A 99 12.49 -11.70 14.73
CA ALA A 99 13.64 -12.44 15.24
C ALA A 99 14.25 -13.33 14.15
N GLU A 100 13.43 -14.11 13.45
CA GLU A 100 13.87 -14.95 12.33
C GLU A 100 14.45 -14.13 11.17
N ARG A 101 13.75 -13.06 10.75
CA ARG A 101 14.16 -12.22 9.62
C ARG A 101 15.53 -11.58 9.84
N TYR A 102 15.74 -11.04 11.04
CA TYR A 102 16.98 -10.33 11.39
C TYR A 102 18.02 -11.25 12.02
N LYS A 103 17.72 -12.55 12.20
CA LYS A 103 18.57 -13.54 12.89
C LYS A 103 18.97 -13.08 14.29
N LEU A 104 18.03 -12.46 15.00
CA LEU A 104 18.17 -12.01 16.37
C LEU A 104 17.34 -12.92 17.29
N THR A 105 17.57 -12.85 18.60
CA THR A 105 16.66 -13.50 19.55
C THR A 105 15.42 -12.66 19.77
N GLU A 106 14.29 -13.28 20.12
CA GLU A 106 13.06 -12.53 20.45
C GLU A 106 13.27 -11.49 21.56
N GLU A 107 14.11 -11.79 22.56
CA GLU A 107 14.46 -10.87 23.64
C GLU A 107 15.16 -9.60 23.12
N GLN A 108 16.06 -9.75 22.15
CA GLN A 108 16.73 -8.63 21.51
C GLN A 108 15.74 -7.79 20.70
N VAL A 109 14.81 -8.42 19.99
CA VAL A 109 13.78 -7.71 19.24
C VAL A 109 12.83 -6.96 20.18
N LYS A 110 12.35 -7.60 21.26
CA LYS A 110 11.48 -6.97 22.26
C LYS A 110 12.14 -5.80 23.00
N SER A 111 13.47 -5.84 23.11
CA SER A 111 14.25 -4.73 23.69
C SER A 111 14.45 -3.57 22.70
N ALA A 112 14.41 -3.85 21.39
CA ALA A 112 14.67 -2.87 20.34
C ALA A 112 13.38 -2.25 19.75
N VAL A 113 12.26 -2.96 19.80
CA VAL A 113 10.99 -2.56 19.20
C VAL A 113 9.90 -2.57 20.27
N HIS A 114 9.22 -1.45 20.47
CA HIS A 114 8.13 -1.38 21.45
C HIS A 114 6.89 -2.11 20.94
N ALA A 115 6.12 -2.66 21.88
CA ALA A 115 4.88 -3.37 21.56
C ALA A 115 3.87 -2.49 20.82
N ASP A 116 3.84 -1.19 21.12
CA ASP A 116 2.93 -0.24 20.49
C ASP A 116 3.27 -0.03 19.00
N ASP A 117 4.56 -0.04 18.63
CA ASP A 117 5.00 0.06 17.24
C ASP A 117 4.58 -1.17 16.43
N ILE A 118 4.69 -2.36 17.04
CA ILE A 118 4.22 -3.60 16.41
C ILE A 118 2.71 -3.61 16.29
N LYS A 119 1.98 -3.21 17.33
CA LYS A 119 0.51 -3.12 17.28
C LYS A 119 0.05 -2.16 16.19
N LEU A 120 0.68 -0.98 16.08
CA LEU A 120 0.38 -0.03 15.00
C LEU A 120 0.61 -0.66 13.62
N THR A 121 1.74 -1.35 13.45
CA THR A 121 2.09 -2.05 12.20
C THR A 121 1.06 -3.13 11.86
N LEU A 122 0.64 -3.93 12.83
CA LEU A 122 -0.37 -4.98 12.65
C LEU A 122 -1.75 -4.40 12.35
N SER A 123 -2.15 -3.32 13.01
CA SER A 123 -3.42 -2.62 12.74
C SER A 123 -3.44 -2.01 11.35
N ARG A 124 -2.33 -1.41 10.89
CA ARG A 124 -2.19 -0.93 9.49
C ARG A 124 -2.31 -2.06 8.48
N ARG A 125 -1.73 -3.24 8.78
CA ARG A 125 -1.84 -4.43 7.93
C ARG A 125 -3.29 -4.92 7.83
N LYS A 126 -3.99 -5.02 8.96
CA LYS A 126 -5.43 -5.35 9.00
C LYS A 126 -6.28 -4.32 8.25
N ALA A 127 -5.98 -3.02 8.40
CA ALA A 127 -6.63 -1.96 7.64
C ALA A 127 -6.43 -2.16 6.13
N MET A 128 -5.20 -2.44 5.70
CA MET A 128 -4.91 -2.71 4.29
C MET A 128 -5.67 -3.93 3.77
N ASP A 129 -5.75 -5.01 4.54
CA ASP A 129 -6.51 -6.21 4.18
C ASP A 129 -8.02 -5.94 4.12
N LEU A 130 -8.55 -5.11 5.02
CA LEU A 130 -9.94 -4.67 5.00
C LEU A 130 -10.23 -3.83 3.74
N VAL A 131 -9.38 -2.86 3.41
CA VAL A 131 -9.52 -2.05 2.20
C VAL A 131 -9.43 -2.95 0.95
N LYS A 132 -8.50 -3.91 0.90
CA LYS A 132 -8.39 -4.89 -0.20
C LYS A 132 -9.63 -5.78 -0.31
N SER A 133 -10.13 -6.32 0.79
CA SER A 133 -11.32 -7.18 0.79
C SER A 133 -12.57 -6.41 0.34
N ASN A 134 -12.76 -5.16 0.76
CA ASN A 134 -13.88 -4.32 0.31
C ASN A 134 -13.83 -4.00 -1.19
N THR A 135 -12.65 -3.78 -1.75
CA THR A 135 -12.50 -3.58 -3.22
C THR A 135 -12.70 -4.85 -4.03
N LYS A 136 -12.31 -6.02 -3.50
CA LYS A 136 -12.61 -7.33 -4.11
C LYS A 136 -14.10 -7.65 -4.06
N THR A 137 -14.80 -7.17 -3.03
CA THR A 137 -16.26 -7.23 -2.94
C THR A 137 -16.89 -6.34 -4.02
N ALA A 138 -16.36 -5.13 -4.28
CA ALA A 138 -16.84 -4.27 -5.38
C ALA A 138 -16.68 -4.92 -6.77
N GLU A 139 -15.67 -5.77 -6.98
CA GLU A 139 -15.53 -6.58 -8.19
C GLU A 139 -16.58 -7.70 -8.30
N LYS A 140 -17.00 -8.29 -7.18
CA LYS A 140 -18.10 -9.27 -7.16
C LYS A 140 -19.49 -8.63 -7.28
N VAL A 141 -19.72 -7.44 -6.73
CA VAL A 141 -21.03 -6.79 -6.86
C VAL A 141 -21.27 -6.26 -8.28
N SER A 142 -20.22 -5.90 -9.03
CA SER A 142 -20.38 -5.47 -10.44
C SER A 142 -20.61 -6.63 -11.43
N ALA A 143 -20.39 -7.90 -11.04
CA ALA A 143 -20.54 -9.04 -11.93
C ALA A 143 -21.92 -9.73 -11.85
N GLU A 144 -22.73 -9.48 -10.81
CA GLU A 144 -23.96 -10.24 -10.58
C GLU A 144 -25.28 -9.46 -10.73
N GLU A 145 -25.26 -8.16 -11.05
CA GLU A 145 -26.47 -7.40 -11.36
C GLU A 145 -26.61 -7.08 -12.86
N LYS A 146 -26.73 -8.13 -13.70
CA LYS A 146 -27.50 -8.01 -14.95
C LYS A 146 -28.98 -8.15 -14.61
N PRO A 147 -29.84 -7.15 -14.88
CA PRO A 147 -31.26 -7.25 -14.61
C PRO A 147 -31.86 -8.35 -15.49
N LYS A 148 -32.41 -9.38 -14.84
CA LYS A 148 -33.29 -10.38 -15.43
C LYS A 148 -34.53 -9.69 -15.99
N LYS A 149 -34.55 -9.38 -17.29
CA LYS A 149 -35.80 -9.10 -18.00
C LYS A 149 -36.51 -10.43 -18.29
N LYS A 150 -37.51 -10.75 -17.46
CA LYS A 150 -38.44 -11.88 -17.63
C LYS A 150 -39.25 -11.70 -18.93
N THR A 151 -38.97 -12.56 -19.90
CA THR A 151 -39.91 -13.40 -20.68
C THR A 151 -41.32 -12.86 -21.02
N THR A 152 -41.65 -12.83 -22.32
CA THR A 152 -42.73 -13.70 -22.87
C THR A 152 -42.52 -13.96 -24.36
N ARG A 153 -42.85 -15.19 -24.75
CA ARG A 153 -42.53 -15.93 -25.98
C ARG A 153 -43.81 -16.10 -26.82
N LYS A 154 -43.78 -15.87 -28.13
CA LYS A 154 -44.60 -16.56 -29.17
C LYS A 154 -44.11 -16.12 -30.56
N LYS A 155 -43.29 -16.91 -31.26
CA LYS A 155 -43.62 -18.04 -32.17
C LYS A 155 -44.17 -17.57 -33.52
N ALA A 156 -43.36 -17.73 -34.57
CA ALA A 156 -43.64 -18.37 -35.86
C ALA A 156 -42.99 -17.65 -37.05
N GLU A 157 -41.94 -18.25 -37.63
CA GLU A 157 -41.67 -18.26 -39.08
C GLU A 157 -42.90 -18.84 -39.84
N PRO A 158 -43.10 -18.60 -41.16
CA PRO A 158 -42.05 -18.71 -42.19
C PRO A 158 -42.15 -17.82 -43.46
N LYS A 159 -41.07 -17.87 -44.25
CA LYS A 159 -40.98 -17.91 -45.74
C LYS A 159 -41.36 -16.70 -46.63
N ALA A 160 -40.53 -16.61 -47.68
CA ALA A 160 -40.77 -16.22 -49.08
C ALA A 160 -40.53 -14.74 -49.50
N GLU A 161 -39.43 -14.57 -50.26
CA GLU A 161 -39.45 -14.16 -51.69
C GLU A 161 -40.20 -12.88 -52.05
N GLU A 162 -39.46 -11.80 -52.34
CA GLU A 162 -39.34 -11.18 -53.67
C GLU A 162 -38.09 -10.27 -53.72
#